data_AF-A0ABD5UQ74-F1
#
_entry.id   AF-A0ABD5UQ74-F1
#
_cell.length_a   1.000
_cell.length_b   1.000
_cell.length_c   1.000
_cell.angle_alpha   90.00
_cell.angle_beta   90.00
_cell.angle_gamma   90.00
#
_symmetry.space_group_name_H-M   'P 1'
#
loop_
_entity.id
_entity.type
_entity.pdbx_description
1 polymer ?
#
loop_
_entity_poly.entity_id
_entity_poly.type
_entity_poly.pdbx_seq_one_letter_code
_entity_poly.pdbx_strand_id
1 'polypeptide(L)'
;MSDKDVQRAVEINELISEGIRYDRPNVFEDAYHAGLSIATSHHKSEDINDYYRGERLDGRALRPSLYHGVDYLDPEPSDRELIEERLHTLRRFIDRLKENHDLPSETYTDADLVAIAQHYRWELSDDAPDVRTWLLDVTSNPFTALLFGTYSEKKSCGETGVVYHFNLDWLDQELSSDAGFRPVVPAGIPRTVRQEGTFLEMHPEFLNQFVGDRIRFKQHPCLVFEDPYLGITASRVFPEQDRIRQSLETERLGPSIRISDIKDLEFEAVDEPPMSDVVPPFDLFLDPASTYERLVEQIYADTRRDPSELDEAAKDGLHYIGRFHGFLQREFPEERATLATSINRLQDAVGAFDPGQEDSVESALREGYENKLGDHVDFTALIETFEKR
;
A
#
# COMPACT_ATOMS: atom_id res chain seq x y z
N MET A 1 1.25 -4.26 -28.63
CA MET A 1 1.39 -2.86 -29.12
C MET A 1 0.76 -2.74 -30.48
N SER A 2 -0.06 -1.72 -30.68
CA SER A 2 -0.47 -1.32 -32.03
C SER A 2 0.74 -0.71 -32.74
N ASP A 3 0.79 -0.73 -34.08
CA ASP A 3 1.85 -0.07 -34.85
C ASP A 3 2.02 1.40 -34.44
N LYS A 4 0.95 2.05 -33.93
CA LYS A 4 1.02 3.41 -33.38
C LYS A 4 1.91 3.54 -32.15
N ASP A 5 1.95 2.55 -31.28
CA ASP A 5 2.72 2.63 -30.02
C ASP A 5 4.22 2.47 -30.29
N VAL A 6 4.58 1.62 -31.27
CA VAL A 6 5.97 1.45 -31.74
C VAL A 6 6.45 2.73 -32.42
N GLN A 7 5.66 3.25 -33.36
CA GLN A 7 5.97 4.46 -34.10
C GLN A 7 6.16 5.65 -33.13
N ARG A 8 5.41 5.66 -32.03
CA ARG A 8 5.43 6.73 -31.04
C ARG A 8 6.57 6.63 -30.04
N ALA A 9 6.99 5.41 -29.66
CA ALA A 9 8.23 5.22 -28.91
C ALA A 9 9.43 5.72 -29.72
N VAL A 10 9.41 5.55 -31.05
CA VAL A 10 10.43 6.11 -31.96
C VAL A 10 10.37 7.65 -32.01
N GLU A 11 9.19 8.25 -32.16
CA GLU A 11 9.02 9.73 -32.14
C GLU A 11 9.45 10.36 -30.80
N ILE A 12 9.16 9.72 -29.66
CA ILE A 12 9.61 10.18 -28.34
C ILE A 12 11.14 10.10 -28.24
N ASN A 13 11.74 9.02 -28.75
CA ASN A 13 13.19 8.86 -28.76
C ASN A 13 13.87 9.90 -29.67
N GLU A 14 13.23 10.28 -30.78
CA GLU A 14 13.67 11.38 -31.64
C GLU A 14 13.52 12.75 -30.95
N LEU A 15 12.42 13.01 -30.24
CA LEU A 15 12.23 14.24 -29.45
C LEU A 15 13.23 14.38 -28.29
N ILE A 16 13.55 13.27 -27.61
CA ILE A 16 14.62 13.21 -26.61
C ILE A 16 15.96 13.52 -27.30
N SER A 17 16.23 12.90 -28.45
CA SER A 17 17.45 13.14 -29.24
C SER A 17 17.59 14.57 -29.76
N GLU A 18 16.48 15.24 -30.08
CA GLU A 18 16.45 16.65 -30.45
C GLU A 18 16.61 17.57 -29.23
N GLY A 19 16.06 17.19 -28.07
CA GLY A 19 16.27 17.88 -26.79
C GLY A 19 17.73 17.90 -26.33
N ILE A 20 18.48 16.83 -26.62
CA ILE A 20 19.94 16.71 -26.36
C ILE A 20 20.77 17.78 -27.10
N ARG A 21 20.23 18.43 -28.15
CA ARG A 21 20.93 19.52 -28.86
C ARG A 21 20.91 20.86 -28.12
N TYR A 22 20.16 20.99 -27.03
CA TYR A 22 20.20 22.17 -26.17
C TYR A 22 20.98 21.83 -24.89
N ASP A 23 22.01 22.62 -24.59
CA ASP A 23 23.00 22.47 -23.51
C ASP A 23 22.43 22.67 -22.09
N ARG A 24 21.20 22.20 -21.85
CA ARG A 24 20.54 22.13 -20.54
C ARG A 24 20.21 20.67 -20.26
N PRO A 25 20.59 20.11 -19.10
CA PRO A 25 20.13 18.78 -18.73
C PRO A 25 18.61 18.77 -18.78
N ASN A 26 18.05 17.93 -19.65
CA ASN A 26 16.61 17.82 -19.81
C ASN A 26 16.07 17.14 -18.56
N VAL A 27 15.63 17.94 -17.57
CA VAL A 27 15.17 17.48 -16.26
C VAL A 27 13.98 16.50 -16.32
N PHE A 28 13.32 16.42 -17.48
CA PHE A 28 12.25 15.47 -17.76
C PHE A 28 12.77 14.13 -18.29
N GLU A 29 13.98 14.08 -18.86
CA GLU A 29 14.57 12.89 -19.46
C GLU A 29 14.68 11.75 -18.45
N ASP A 30 15.13 12.02 -17.21
CA ASP A 30 15.20 10.99 -16.16
C ASP A 30 13.81 10.41 -15.81
N ALA A 31 12.77 11.26 -15.73
CA ALA A 31 11.40 10.81 -15.42
C ALA A 31 10.76 10.08 -16.61
N TYR A 32 10.99 10.54 -17.84
CA TYR A 32 10.52 9.85 -19.05
C TYR A 32 11.26 8.52 -19.25
N HIS A 33 12.57 8.44 -19.01
CA HIS A 33 13.30 7.17 -19.03
C HIS A 33 12.79 6.21 -17.95
N ALA A 34 12.48 6.69 -16.75
CA ALA A 34 11.81 5.88 -15.73
C ALA A 34 10.46 5.36 -16.24
N GLY A 35 9.61 6.23 -16.81
CA GLY A 35 8.30 5.85 -17.36
C GLY A 35 8.38 4.85 -18.50
N LEU A 36 9.29 5.07 -19.44
CA LEU A 36 9.55 4.16 -20.56
C LEU A 36 10.16 2.84 -20.09
N SER A 37 11.05 2.87 -19.10
CA SER A 37 11.60 1.65 -18.48
C SER A 37 10.47 0.82 -17.88
N ILE A 38 9.55 1.42 -17.12
CA ILE A 38 8.38 0.72 -16.58
C ILE A 38 7.53 0.13 -17.71
N ALA A 39 7.15 0.96 -18.69
CA ALA A 39 6.28 0.56 -19.78
C ALA A 39 6.89 -0.55 -20.66
N THR A 40 8.21 -0.54 -20.89
CA THR A 40 8.89 -1.50 -21.78
C THR A 40 9.31 -2.79 -21.07
N SER A 41 9.61 -2.74 -19.77
CA SER A 41 10.01 -3.92 -18.97
C SER A 41 8.84 -4.86 -18.71
N HIS A 42 7.63 -4.31 -18.55
CA HIS A 42 6.46 -5.05 -18.10
C HIS A 42 5.40 -5.26 -19.19
N HIS A 43 5.46 -4.58 -20.34
CA HIS A 43 4.56 -4.81 -21.50
C HIS A 43 4.62 -6.20 -22.17
N LYS A 44 5.43 -7.13 -21.64
CA LYS A 44 5.40 -8.53 -22.08
C LYS A 44 4.34 -9.36 -21.36
N SER A 45 3.80 -8.91 -20.23
CA SER A 45 2.55 -9.46 -19.70
C SER A 45 1.40 -8.77 -20.42
N GLU A 46 0.44 -9.53 -20.92
CA GLU A 46 -0.88 -8.99 -21.33
C GLU A 46 -1.78 -8.82 -20.09
N ASP A 47 -1.19 -8.87 -18.88
CA ASP A 47 -1.90 -9.00 -17.63
C ASP A 47 -2.41 -7.63 -17.17
N ILE A 48 -3.71 -7.56 -16.91
CA ILE A 48 -4.46 -6.37 -16.51
C ILE A 48 -4.13 -5.95 -15.06
N ASN A 49 -3.20 -6.66 -14.41
CA ASN A 49 -3.02 -6.66 -12.97
C ASN A 49 -1.71 -6.00 -12.52
N ASP A 50 -1.03 -5.23 -13.37
CA ASP A 50 0.12 -4.43 -12.94
C ASP A 50 -0.31 -3.06 -12.41
N TYR A 51 0.16 -2.73 -11.21
CA TYR A 51 -0.15 -1.49 -10.50
C TYR A 51 1.12 -0.77 -10.06
N TYR A 52 1.01 0.53 -9.89
CA TYR A 52 2.14 1.40 -9.64
C TYR A 52 1.82 2.41 -8.55
N ARG A 53 2.83 2.71 -7.72
CA ARG A 53 2.79 3.76 -6.71
C ARG A 53 4.00 4.67 -6.88
N GLY A 54 3.77 5.93 -7.16
CA GLY A 54 4.82 6.94 -7.10
C GLY A 54 5.01 7.46 -5.68
N GLU A 55 6.25 7.47 -5.22
CA GLU A 55 6.65 8.12 -3.98
C GLU A 55 7.76 9.13 -4.25
N ARG A 56 7.71 10.22 -3.49
CA ARG A 56 8.64 11.33 -3.64
C ARG A 56 10.06 11.00 -3.16
N LEU A 57 10.15 10.11 -2.17
CA LEU A 57 11.35 9.81 -1.43
C LEU A 57 11.61 8.31 -1.41
N ASP A 58 12.62 7.90 -2.15
CA ASP A 58 13.23 6.57 -2.06
C ASP A 58 13.94 6.45 -0.71
N GLY A 59 13.41 5.60 0.16
CA GLY A 59 13.88 5.43 1.54
C GLY A 59 12.79 5.58 2.60
N ARG A 60 11.61 6.11 2.23
CA ARG A 60 10.41 5.92 3.05
C ARG A 60 9.85 4.53 2.78
N ALA A 61 9.60 3.77 3.85
CA ALA A 61 8.84 2.53 3.76
C ALA A 61 7.51 2.82 3.07
N LEU A 62 7.13 1.96 2.12
CA LEU A 62 5.81 2.00 1.52
C LEU A 62 4.80 1.64 2.61
N ARG A 63 3.97 2.60 3.02
CA ARG A 63 2.96 2.39 4.06
C ARG A 63 1.77 3.32 3.89
N PRO A 64 0.56 2.88 4.28
CA PRO A 64 -0.62 3.72 4.28
C PRO A 64 -0.45 4.92 5.19
N SER A 65 -1.18 5.97 4.85
CA SER A 65 -1.05 7.27 5.49
C SER A 65 -1.40 7.26 6.99
N LEU A 66 -2.26 6.33 7.42
CA LEU A 66 -2.62 6.10 8.83
C LEU A 66 -1.41 5.75 9.71
N TYR A 67 -0.39 5.08 9.16
CA TYR A 67 0.79 4.59 9.91
C TYR A 67 2.02 5.49 9.75
N HIS A 68 1.87 6.69 9.19
CA HIS A 68 3.00 7.61 9.02
C HIS A 68 3.46 8.14 10.38
N GLY A 69 4.73 7.94 10.71
CA GLY A 69 5.29 8.37 12.00
C GLY A 69 4.91 7.49 13.19
N VAL A 70 4.34 6.31 12.92
CA VAL A 70 4.05 5.28 13.92
C VAL A 70 5.00 4.10 13.71
N ASP A 71 5.51 3.53 14.80
CA ASP A 71 6.08 2.18 14.78
C ASP A 71 4.95 1.16 14.95
N TYR A 72 4.52 0.52 13.87
CA TYR A 72 3.43 -0.46 13.91
C TYR A 72 3.94 -1.88 14.21
N LEU A 73 5.26 -2.11 14.24
CA LEU A 73 5.85 -3.40 14.59
C LEU A 73 5.99 -3.56 16.11
N ASP A 74 6.22 -2.46 16.80
CA ASP A 74 6.27 -2.40 18.27
C ASP A 74 5.64 -1.09 18.77
N PRO A 75 4.30 -0.96 18.68
CA PRO A 75 3.62 0.31 18.93
C PRO A 75 3.67 0.71 20.41
N GLU A 76 4.25 1.87 20.70
CA GLU A 76 4.16 2.49 22.02
C GLU A 76 2.71 2.93 22.31
N PRO A 77 2.32 3.15 23.58
CA PRO A 77 0.99 3.68 23.89
C PRO A 77 0.64 4.99 23.16
N SER A 78 1.64 5.85 22.94
CA SER A 78 1.53 7.10 22.17
C SER A 78 1.18 6.88 20.70
N ASP A 79 1.70 5.81 20.08
CA ASP A 79 1.38 5.42 18.71
C ASP A 79 -0.10 5.01 18.58
N ARG A 80 -0.59 4.27 19.58
CA ARG A 80 -2.00 3.85 19.62
C ARG A 80 -2.95 5.04 19.72
N GLU A 81 -2.63 5.99 20.61
CA GLU A 81 -3.40 7.22 20.75
C GLU A 81 -3.42 8.03 19.45
N LEU A 82 -2.29 8.11 18.75
CA LEU A 82 -2.18 8.81 17.47
C LEU A 82 -2.99 8.14 16.35
N ILE A 83 -2.99 6.80 16.29
CA ILE A 83 -3.84 6.04 15.35
C ILE A 83 -5.32 6.29 15.64
N GLU A 84 -5.73 6.23 16.90
CA GLU A 84 -7.13 6.49 17.29
C GLU A 84 -7.57 7.92 16.96
N GLU A 85 -6.71 8.93 17.16
CA GLU A 85 -7.01 10.32 16.75
C GLU A 85 -7.25 10.42 15.23
N ARG A 86 -6.43 9.73 14.43
CA ARG A 86 -6.57 9.68 12.97
C ARG A 86 -7.83 8.95 12.52
N LEU A 87 -8.17 7.83 13.18
CA LEU A 87 -9.40 7.10 12.91
C LEU A 87 -10.63 7.93 13.27
N HIS A 88 -10.62 8.62 14.40
CA HIS A 88 -11.69 9.53 14.78
C HIS A 88 -11.89 10.64 13.74
N THR A 89 -10.79 11.23 13.25
CA THR A 89 -10.82 12.21 12.14
C THR A 89 -11.44 11.62 10.88
N LEU A 90 -11.03 10.41 10.49
CA LEU A 90 -11.56 9.71 9.32
C LEU A 90 -13.05 9.40 9.45
N ARG A 91 -13.51 8.90 10.61
CA ARG A 91 -14.92 8.59 10.87
C ARG A 91 -15.80 9.83 10.70
N ARG A 92 -15.39 10.95 11.31
CA ARG A 92 -16.08 12.24 11.14
C ARG A 92 -16.14 12.69 9.69
N PHE A 93 -15.09 12.45 8.91
CA PHE A 93 -15.10 12.75 7.49
C PHE A 93 -16.06 11.83 6.71
N ILE A 94 -16.09 10.54 7.03
CA ILE A 94 -16.99 9.56 6.41
C ILE A 94 -18.45 9.85 6.73
N ASP A 95 -18.78 10.20 7.97
CA ASP A 95 -20.15 10.60 8.34
C ASP A 95 -20.62 11.78 7.48
N ARG A 96 -19.74 12.76 7.28
CA ARG A 96 -20.02 13.88 6.40
C ARG A 96 -20.14 13.49 4.92
N LEU A 97 -19.36 12.52 4.44
CA LEU A 97 -19.57 11.94 3.11
C LEU A 97 -20.94 11.24 3.02
N LYS A 98 -21.39 10.56 4.08
CA LYS A 98 -22.70 9.87 4.13
C LYS A 98 -23.87 10.86 4.16
N GLU A 99 -23.68 12.04 4.74
CA GLU A 99 -24.66 13.14 4.73
C GLU A 99 -24.80 13.83 3.35
N ASN A 100 -23.80 13.67 2.48
CA ASN A 100 -23.79 14.26 1.16
C ASN A 100 -24.81 13.60 0.23
N HIS A 101 -25.87 14.35 -0.13
CA HIS A 101 -26.97 13.85 -0.96
C HIS A 101 -26.58 13.40 -2.38
N ASP A 102 -25.38 13.76 -2.87
CA ASP A 102 -24.86 13.31 -4.16
C ASP A 102 -24.15 11.93 -4.09
N LEU A 103 -23.89 11.41 -2.89
CA LEU A 103 -23.40 10.06 -2.64
C LEU A 103 -24.54 9.24 -2.01
N PRO A 104 -25.28 8.42 -2.78
CA PRO A 104 -26.31 7.58 -2.17
C PRO A 104 -25.62 6.61 -1.21
N SER A 105 -25.88 6.77 0.09
CA SER A 105 -25.25 5.98 1.16
C SER A 105 -25.46 4.47 1.00
N GLU A 106 -26.52 4.05 0.30
CA GLU A 106 -26.81 2.65 -0.04
C GLU A 106 -25.93 2.08 -1.17
N THR A 107 -25.18 2.92 -1.89
CA THR A 107 -24.36 2.50 -3.06
C THR A 107 -22.91 2.19 -2.70
N TYR A 108 -22.38 2.79 -1.64
CA TYR A 108 -20.96 2.70 -1.30
C TYR A 108 -20.76 1.89 -0.03
N THR A 109 -19.81 0.95 -0.08
CA THR A 109 -19.34 0.26 1.12
C THR A 109 -18.52 1.21 2.00
N ASP A 110 -18.31 0.86 3.27
CA ASP A 110 -17.43 1.64 4.15
C ASP A 110 -16.01 1.76 3.57
N ALA A 111 -15.53 0.73 2.87
CA ALA A 111 -14.25 0.74 2.18
C ALA A 111 -14.20 1.77 1.03
N ASP A 112 -15.28 1.85 0.25
CA ASP A 112 -15.41 2.84 -0.81
C ASP A 112 -15.40 4.26 -0.23
N LEU A 113 -16.05 4.47 0.92
CA LEU A 113 -16.06 5.76 1.60
C LEU A 113 -14.68 6.14 2.13
N VAL A 114 -13.91 5.19 2.66
CA VAL A 114 -12.50 5.41 3.05
C VAL A 114 -11.65 5.76 1.83
N ALA A 115 -11.85 5.08 0.70
CA ALA A 115 -11.17 5.35 -0.56
C ALA A 115 -11.49 6.76 -1.09
N ILE A 116 -12.77 7.15 -1.10
CA ILE A 116 -13.22 8.50 -1.43
C ILE A 116 -12.58 9.52 -0.49
N ALA A 117 -12.55 9.24 0.82
CA ALA A 117 -11.92 10.12 1.80
C ALA A 117 -10.43 10.36 1.55
N GLN A 118 -9.67 9.31 1.22
CA GLN A 118 -8.26 9.45 0.87
C GLN A 118 -8.02 10.35 -0.34
N HIS A 119 -8.90 10.34 -1.33
CA HIS A 119 -8.79 11.24 -2.47
C HIS A 119 -9.06 12.69 -2.10
N TYR A 120 -10.20 12.97 -1.45
CA TYR A 120 -10.64 14.34 -1.22
C TYR A 120 -10.11 14.96 0.08
N ARG A 121 -9.21 14.28 0.82
CA ARG A 121 -8.63 14.79 2.08
C ARG A 121 -8.03 16.19 1.99
N TRP A 122 -7.50 16.57 0.84
CA TRP A 122 -6.84 17.87 0.63
C TRP A 122 -7.82 19.02 0.34
N GLU A 123 -9.09 18.71 0.08
CA GLU A 123 -10.08 19.72 -0.31
C GLU A 123 -10.72 20.45 0.89
N LEU A 124 -10.33 20.08 2.12
CA LEU A 124 -10.99 20.53 3.34
C LEU A 124 -10.43 21.82 3.95
N SER A 125 -9.52 22.51 3.26
CA SER A 125 -8.72 23.69 3.68
C SER A 125 -7.37 23.37 4.31
N ASP A 126 -6.44 24.32 4.21
CA ASP A 126 -5.08 24.25 4.77
C ASP A 126 -5.04 24.01 6.29
N ASP A 127 -6.15 24.29 7.00
CA ASP A 127 -6.30 24.16 8.45
C ASP A 127 -7.10 22.90 8.88
N ALA A 128 -7.60 22.10 7.92
CA ALA A 128 -8.39 20.92 8.24
C ALA A 128 -7.53 19.77 8.76
N PRO A 129 -8.09 18.92 9.63
CA PRO A 129 -7.40 17.73 10.10
C PRO A 129 -7.06 16.82 8.92
N ASP A 130 -5.81 16.39 8.90
CA ASP A 130 -5.21 15.54 7.87
C ASP A 130 -5.88 14.16 7.89
N VAL A 131 -6.82 13.92 6.97
CA VAL A 131 -7.56 12.65 6.90
C VAL A 131 -6.61 11.55 6.42
N ARG A 132 -6.27 10.65 7.33
CA ARG A 132 -5.35 9.53 7.11
C ARG A 132 -6.11 8.21 7.06
N THR A 133 -5.74 7.33 6.13
CA THR A 133 -6.40 6.06 5.84
C THR A 133 -5.41 4.90 5.83
N TRP A 134 -5.91 3.68 6.04
CA TRP A 134 -5.15 2.42 5.94
C TRP A 134 -5.02 1.90 4.51
N LEU A 135 -5.64 2.59 3.55
CA LEU A 135 -5.55 2.23 2.13
C LEU A 135 -4.28 2.81 1.49
N LEU A 136 -3.69 2.06 0.56
CA LEU A 136 -2.61 2.52 -0.30
C LEU A 136 -3.17 2.85 -1.69
N ASP A 137 -3.01 4.08 -2.17
CA ASP A 137 -3.49 4.48 -3.49
C ASP A 137 -2.46 4.13 -4.59
N VAL A 138 -2.89 3.26 -5.49
CA VAL A 138 -2.10 2.77 -6.64
C VAL A 138 -2.83 3.08 -7.95
N THR A 139 -2.12 2.96 -9.08
CA THR A 139 -2.66 3.19 -10.43
C THR A 139 -2.16 2.11 -11.38
N SER A 140 -2.97 1.64 -12.32
CA SER A 140 -2.50 0.74 -13.38
C SER A 140 -1.66 1.47 -14.44
N ASN A 141 -1.57 2.81 -14.37
CA ASN A 141 -0.82 3.63 -15.32
C ASN A 141 0.49 4.13 -14.70
N PRO A 142 1.66 3.68 -15.18
CA PRO A 142 2.94 4.05 -14.59
C PRO A 142 3.28 5.54 -14.74
N PHE A 143 2.73 6.21 -15.76
CA PHE A 143 2.92 7.64 -15.96
C PHE A 143 2.10 8.46 -14.95
N THR A 144 0.90 7.99 -14.58
CA THR A 144 0.14 8.56 -13.45
C THR A 144 0.93 8.38 -12.14
N ALA A 145 1.59 7.24 -11.94
CA ALA A 145 2.45 7.05 -10.77
C ALA A 145 3.62 8.04 -10.76
N LEU A 146 4.26 8.33 -11.89
CA LEU A 146 5.28 9.39 -11.98
C LEU A 146 4.71 10.77 -11.65
N LEU A 147 3.51 11.10 -12.13
CA LEU A 147 2.82 12.32 -11.71
C LEU A 147 2.70 12.33 -10.18
N PHE A 148 2.21 11.27 -9.53
CA PHE A 148 2.10 11.22 -8.06
C PHE A 148 3.46 11.36 -7.34
N GLY A 149 4.51 10.71 -7.84
CA GLY A 149 5.84 10.80 -7.24
C GLY A 149 6.47 12.19 -7.36
N THR A 150 6.12 12.95 -8.41
CA THR A 150 6.66 14.29 -8.66
C THR A 150 5.77 15.42 -8.15
N TYR A 151 4.46 15.20 -8.04
CA TYR A 151 3.47 16.19 -7.62
C TYR A 151 3.67 16.56 -6.14
N SER A 152 3.96 17.83 -5.88
CA SER A 152 4.05 18.37 -4.52
C SER A 152 3.74 19.85 -4.48
N GLU A 153 2.99 20.25 -3.46
CA GLU A 153 2.76 21.65 -3.11
C GLU A 153 4.01 22.30 -2.49
N LYS A 154 4.86 21.49 -1.85
CA LYS A 154 6.12 21.92 -1.25
C LYS A 154 7.28 21.61 -2.18
N LYS A 155 7.96 22.64 -2.67
CA LYS A 155 9.12 22.55 -3.57
C LYS A 155 10.35 21.94 -2.84
N SER A 156 10.38 20.64 -2.55
CA SER A 156 11.66 20.01 -2.20
C SER A 156 12.48 19.75 -3.48
N CYS A 157 13.79 19.86 -3.36
CA CYS A 157 14.72 19.92 -4.49
C CYS A 157 15.83 18.89 -4.31
N GLY A 158 16.11 18.08 -5.33
CA GLY A 158 17.32 17.25 -5.39
C GLY A 158 17.24 15.88 -4.73
N GLU A 159 16.05 15.42 -4.35
CA GLU A 159 15.83 14.11 -3.74
C GLU A 159 15.71 13.00 -4.80
N THR A 160 15.75 11.73 -4.40
CA THR A 160 15.48 10.59 -5.30
C THR A 160 14.05 10.14 -5.10
N GLY A 161 13.25 10.15 -6.17
CA GLY A 161 11.91 9.59 -6.18
C GLY A 161 11.93 8.13 -6.62
N VAL A 162 10.83 7.43 -6.37
CA VAL A 162 10.69 6.02 -6.72
C VAL A 162 9.27 5.73 -7.20
N VAL A 163 9.15 4.89 -8.22
CA VAL A 163 7.92 4.22 -8.59
C VAL A 163 8.04 2.77 -8.15
N TYR A 164 7.15 2.36 -7.27
CA TYR A 164 6.96 0.98 -6.87
C TYR A 164 6.00 0.31 -7.86
N HIS A 165 6.34 -0.90 -8.30
CA HIS A 165 5.47 -1.75 -9.10
C HIS A 165 4.92 -2.88 -8.23
N PHE A 166 3.66 -3.24 -8.43
CA PHE A 166 2.96 -4.35 -7.80
C PHE A 166 2.34 -5.17 -8.91
N ASN A 167 2.45 -6.49 -8.83
CA ASN A 167 1.68 -7.37 -9.68
C ASN A 167 0.55 -7.97 -8.83
N LEU A 168 -0.70 -7.61 -9.13
CA LEU A 168 -1.87 -8.06 -8.40
C LEU A 168 -2.29 -9.49 -8.76
N ASP A 169 -1.89 -10.07 -9.90
CA ASP A 169 -2.15 -11.49 -10.16
C ASP A 169 -1.48 -12.35 -9.09
N TRP A 170 -0.30 -11.95 -8.65
CA TRP A 170 0.39 -12.60 -7.55
C TRP A 170 -0.32 -12.36 -6.22
N LEU A 171 -0.92 -11.19 -6.01
CA LEU A 171 -1.65 -10.92 -4.78
C LEU A 171 -3.00 -11.64 -4.72
N ASP A 172 -3.70 -11.75 -5.85
CA ASP A 172 -5.02 -12.38 -5.98
C ASP A 172 -4.91 -13.92 -6.02
N GLN A 173 -3.81 -14.47 -6.55
CA GLN A 173 -3.55 -15.91 -6.57
C GLN A 173 -2.98 -16.43 -5.23
N GLU A 174 -2.18 -15.63 -4.53
CA GLU A 174 -1.43 -16.08 -3.35
C GLU A 174 -2.08 -15.68 -2.02
N LEU A 175 -3.01 -14.73 -2.03
CA LEU A 175 -3.80 -14.33 -0.86
C LEU A 175 -5.29 -14.40 -1.21
N SER A 176 -6.04 -15.29 -0.55
CA SER A 176 -7.49 -15.21 -0.58
C SER A 176 -7.95 -13.85 -0.01
N SER A 177 -9.17 -13.42 -0.35
CA SER A 177 -9.76 -12.16 0.14
C SER A 177 -9.76 -12.01 1.67
N ASP A 178 -9.59 -13.11 2.40
CA ASP A 178 -9.64 -13.16 3.86
C ASP A 178 -8.26 -12.96 4.51
N ALA A 179 -7.15 -13.06 3.77
CA ALA A 179 -5.78 -12.82 4.25
C ALA A 179 -5.42 -11.33 4.43
N GLY A 180 -6.42 -10.45 4.38
CA GLY A 180 -6.24 -9.02 4.61
C GLY A 180 -5.68 -8.27 3.41
N PHE A 181 -5.87 -8.78 2.19
CA PHE A 181 -5.65 -8.04 0.94
C PHE A 181 -6.98 -7.83 0.22
N ARG A 182 -7.29 -6.58 -0.15
CA ARG A 182 -8.46 -6.30 -0.98
C ARG A 182 -8.27 -5.07 -1.87
N PRO A 183 -8.42 -5.19 -3.20
CA PRO A 183 -8.54 -4.01 -4.05
C PRO A 183 -9.90 -3.35 -3.82
N VAL A 184 -9.89 -2.04 -3.58
CA VAL A 184 -11.08 -1.21 -3.41
C VAL A 184 -11.11 -0.22 -4.58
N VAL A 185 -12.22 -0.23 -5.34
CA VAL A 185 -12.42 0.63 -6.51
C VAL A 185 -13.79 1.29 -6.39
N PRO A 186 -13.88 2.49 -5.78
CA PRO A 186 -15.15 3.15 -5.60
C PRO A 186 -15.74 3.53 -6.97
N ALA A 187 -16.94 3.02 -7.25
CA ALA A 187 -17.60 3.21 -8.53
C ALA A 187 -18.06 4.65 -8.74
N GLY A 188 -18.01 5.15 -9.98
CA GLY A 188 -18.58 6.45 -10.31
C GLY A 188 -17.80 7.67 -9.82
N ILE A 189 -16.60 7.50 -9.25
CA ILE A 189 -15.73 8.59 -8.80
C ILE A 189 -14.84 9.07 -9.96
N PRO A 190 -15.03 10.30 -10.49
CA PRO A 190 -14.32 10.77 -11.68
C PRO A 190 -12.80 10.73 -11.53
N ARG A 191 -12.29 11.10 -10.35
CA ARG A 191 -10.85 11.07 -10.05
C ARG A 191 -10.27 9.66 -10.14
N THR A 192 -10.95 8.67 -9.54
CA THR A 192 -10.54 7.25 -9.57
C THR A 192 -10.48 6.73 -11.00
N VAL A 193 -11.49 7.04 -11.82
CA VAL A 193 -11.50 6.65 -13.24
C VAL A 193 -10.36 7.30 -14.03
N ARG A 194 -10.12 8.61 -13.84
CA ARG A 194 -9.15 9.37 -14.65
C ARG A 194 -7.71 9.05 -14.34
N GLN A 195 -7.42 8.61 -13.12
CA GLN A 195 -6.08 8.19 -12.72
C GLN A 195 -5.88 6.67 -12.92
N GLU A 196 -6.89 5.95 -13.42
CA GLU A 196 -6.90 4.48 -13.44
C GLU A 196 -6.53 3.91 -12.07
N GLY A 197 -7.15 4.49 -11.04
CA GLY A 197 -6.76 4.30 -9.65
C GLY A 197 -7.44 3.11 -9.02
N THR A 198 -6.73 2.46 -8.11
CA THR A 198 -7.24 1.42 -7.23
C THR A 198 -6.62 1.63 -5.86
N PHE A 199 -7.30 1.19 -4.82
CA PHE A 199 -6.80 1.26 -3.47
C PHE A 199 -6.50 -0.14 -2.98
N LEU A 200 -5.31 -0.36 -2.43
CA LEU A 200 -4.95 -1.62 -1.81
C LEU A 200 -5.23 -1.50 -0.32
N GLU A 201 -6.17 -2.29 0.15
CA GLU A 201 -6.37 -2.56 1.56
C GLU A 201 -5.45 -3.70 1.96
N MET A 202 -4.40 -3.41 2.74
CA MET A 202 -3.41 -4.41 3.15
C MET A 202 -2.72 -4.01 4.47
N HIS A 203 -2.37 -5.01 5.29
CA HIS A 203 -1.52 -4.80 6.45
C HIS A 203 -0.17 -4.17 6.06
N PRO A 204 0.32 -3.12 6.75
CA PRO A 204 1.54 -2.41 6.36
C PRO A 204 2.80 -3.30 6.31
N GLU A 205 2.85 -4.38 7.10
CA GLU A 205 3.94 -5.36 7.07
C GLU A 205 4.05 -6.12 5.76
N PHE A 206 2.92 -6.37 5.11
CA PHE A 206 2.83 -7.15 3.88
C PHE A 206 3.17 -6.30 2.66
N LEU A 207 2.80 -5.03 2.64
CA LEU A 207 2.95 -4.16 1.45
C LEU A 207 4.36 -4.15 0.87
N ASN A 208 5.39 -4.06 1.71
CA ASN A 208 6.78 -4.03 1.23
C ASN A 208 7.27 -5.39 0.70
N GLN A 209 6.56 -6.48 1.05
CA GLN A 209 6.77 -7.83 0.54
C GLN A 209 6.04 -8.07 -0.80
N PHE A 210 5.27 -7.09 -1.30
CA PHE A 210 4.58 -7.17 -2.61
C PHE A 210 4.91 -6.07 -3.64
N VAL A 211 5.96 -5.26 -3.40
CA VAL A 211 6.71 -4.43 -4.38
C VAL A 211 7.64 -5.21 -5.36
N GLY A 212 7.19 -5.46 -6.59
CA GLY A 212 7.84 -6.33 -7.58
C GLY A 212 9.20 -5.79 -7.99
N ASP A 213 9.13 -4.55 -8.46
CA ASP A 213 10.28 -3.77 -8.90
C ASP A 213 10.18 -2.33 -8.38
N ARG A 214 11.34 -1.67 -8.39
CA ARG A 214 11.48 -0.26 -7.98
C ARG A 214 12.24 0.50 -9.03
N ILE A 215 11.61 1.52 -9.58
CA ILE A 215 12.23 2.38 -10.58
C ILE A 215 12.48 3.75 -9.97
N ARG A 216 13.75 4.10 -9.83
CA ARG A 216 14.20 5.35 -9.22
C ARG A 216 14.35 6.43 -10.28
N PHE A 217 14.01 7.65 -9.91
CA PHE A 217 14.20 8.82 -10.77
C PHE A 217 14.67 10.02 -9.94
N LYS A 218 15.35 10.96 -10.58
CA LYS A 218 15.86 12.14 -9.91
C LYS A 218 14.78 13.20 -9.79
N GLN A 219 14.57 13.73 -8.58
CA GLN A 219 13.65 14.85 -8.36
C GLN A 219 14.37 16.17 -8.60
N HIS A 220 14.17 16.73 -9.79
CA HIS A 220 14.63 18.09 -10.07
C HIS A 220 13.78 19.14 -9.35
N PRO A 221 14.36 20.32 -9.03
CA PRO A 221 13.60 21.44 -8.49
C PRO A 221 12.36 21.75 -9.33
N CYS A 222 11.19 21.82 -8.69
CA CYS A 222 9.90 22.12 -9.34
C CYS A 222 9.50 21.14 -10.46
N LEU A 223 10.06 19.94 -10.50
CA LEU A 223 9.63 18.91 -11.45
C LEU A 223 8.22 18.43 -11.07
N VAL A 224 7.28 18.62 -11.98
CA VAL A 224 5.99 17.94 -11.98
C VAL A 224 5.91 17.25 -13.33
N PHE A 225 5.79 15.92 -13.31
CA PHE A 225 5.66 15.14 -14.53
C PHE A 225 4.23 15.29 -15.07
N GLU A 226 4.09 15.97 -16.20
CA GLU A 226 2.85 16.06 -16.95
C GLU A 226 3.11 15.72 -18.42
N ASP A 227 2.21 14.93 -19.01
CA ASP A 227 2.14 14.65 -20.43
C ASP A 227 0.70 14.84 -20.93
N PRO A 228 0.38 16.02 -21.51
CA PRO A 228 -0.95 16.29 -22.08
C PRO A 228 -1.34 15.34 -23.22
N TYR A 229 -0.37 14.77 -23.94
CA TYR A 229 -0.65 13.88 -25.07
C TYR A 229 -1.05 12.48 -24.62
N LEU A 230 -0.53 12.03 -23.47
CA LEU A 230 -0.98 10.81 -22.79
C LEU A 230 -2.19 11.07 -21.88
N GLY A 231 -2.57 12.33 -21.69
CA GLY A 231 -3.64 12.73 -20.78
C GLY A 231 -3.25 12.64 -19.30
N ILE A 232 -1.95 12.66 -19.01
CA ILE A 232 -1.41 12.67 -17.65
C ILE A 232 -1.14 14.12 -17.27
N THR A 233 -2.17 14.81 -16.81
CA THR A 233 -2.02 16.19 -16.30
C THR A 233 -2.70 16.31 -14.95
N ALA A 234 -2.19 17.18 -14.09
CA ALA A 234 -2.81 17.48 -12.81
C ALA A 234 -4.25 17.95 -12.99
N SER A 235 -4.53 18.79 -14.00
CA SER A 235 -5.89 19.26 -14.30
C SER A 235 -6.87 18.16 -14.73
N ARG A 236 -6.36 17.07 -15.33
CA ARG A 236 -7.18 15.91 -15.69
C ARG A 236 -7.37 15.00 -14.49
N VAL A 237 -6.28 14.63 -13.82
CA VAL A 237 -6.26 13.71 -12.68
C VAL A 237 -6.98 14.31 -11.46
N PHE A 238 -6.85 15.61 -11.25
CA PHE A 238 -7.51 16.41 -10.21
C PHE A 238 -8.52 17.40 -10.84
N PRO A 239 -9.71 16.93 -11.26
CA PRO A 239 -10.73 17.83 -11.80
C PRO A 239 -11.13 18.92 -10.81
N GLU A 240 -11.11 20.17 -11.25
CA GLU A 240 -11.75 21.28 -10.51
C GLU A 240 -13.28 21.13 -10.48
N GLN A 241 -13.86 20.58 -11.55
CA GLN A 241 -15.30 20.36 -11.70
C GLN A 241 -15.73 18.98 -11.19
N ASP A 242 -15.38 18.67 -9.94
CA ASP A 242 -15.82 17.46 -9.26
C ASP A 242 -16.94 17.81 -8.28
N ARG A 243 -18.11 17.17 -8.43
CA ARG A 243 -19.28 17.48 -7.59
C ARG A 243 -19.04 17.12 -6.14
N ILE A 244 -18.34 16.00 -5.87
CA ILE A 244 -18.00 15.57 -4.52
C ILE A 244 -17.08 16.61 -3.88
N ARG A 245 -16.08 17.07 -4.62
CA ARG A 245 -15.22 18.17 -4.18
C ARG A 245 -16.02 19.43 -3.85
N GLN A 246 -16.90 19.88 -4.74
CA GLN A 246 -17.70 21.11 -4.53
C GLN A 246 -18.60 21.03 -3.29
N SER A 247 -19.21 19.87 -3.04
CA SER A 247 -20.00 19.63 -1.84
C SER A 247 -19.17 19.65 -0.55
N LEU A 248 -17.91 19.20 -0.61
CA LEU A 248 -16.99 19.19 0.54
C LEU A 248 -16.38 20.56 0.85
N GLU A 249 -16.18 21.42 -0.15
CA GLU A 249 -15.67 22.79 0.06
C GLU A 249 -16.67 23.71 0.78
N THR A 250 -17.97 23.41 0.70
CA THR A 250 -19.05 24.30 1.17
C THR A 250 -19.26 24.27 2.69
N GLU A 251 -18.81 23.20 3.36
CA GLU A 251 -18.93 23.01 4.81
C GLU A 251 -17.54 22.79 5.41
N ARG A 252 -17.18 23.50 6.48
CA ARG A 252 -15.87 23.33 7.12
C ARG A 252 -15.94 22.20 8.13
N LEU A 253 -14.97 21.28 8.11
CA LEU A 253 -14.74 20.46 9.30
C LEU A 253 -14.32 21.41 10.43
N GLY A 254 -14.95 21.28 11.59
CA GLY A 254 -14.43 21.89 12.82
C GLY A 254 -13.00 21.38 13.12
N PRO A 255 -12.27 22.01 14.05
CA PRO A 255 -10.90 21.60 14.39
C PRO A 255 -10.81 20.11 14.75
N SER A 256 -9.63 19.52 14.51
CA SER A 256 -9.28 18.20 15.06
C SER A 256 -9.46 18.25 16.57
N ILE A 257 -10.23 17.31 17.13
CA ILE A 257 -10.36 17.16 18.57
C ILE A 257 -9.33 16.10 18.98
N ARG A 258 -8.36 16.47 19.81
CA ARG A 258 -7.43 15.47 20.35
C ARG A 258 -8.16 14.67 21.42
N ILE A 259 -7.96 13.36 21.44
CA ILE A 259 -8.55 12.48 22.46
C ILE A 259 -8.10 12.89 23.87
N SER A 260 -6.88 13.44 24.01
CA SER A 260 -6.40 14.04 25.25
C SER A 260 -7.27 15.19 25.75
N ASP A 261 -7.82 15.98 24.83
CA ASP A 261 -8.60 17.19 25.16
C ASP A 261 -10.03 16.81 25.59
N ILE A 262 -10.51 15.64 25.18
CA ILE A 262 -11.81 15.08 25.60
C ILE A 262 -11.75 14.61 27.07
N LYS A 263 -10.61 14.07 27.52
CA LYS A 263 -10.46 13.53 28.88
C LYS A 263 -10.55 14.60 29.98
N ASP A 264 -10.25 15.86 29.65
CA ASP A 264 -10.24 16.99 30.60
C ASP A 264 -11.52 17.82 30.57
N LEU A 265 -12.47 17.50 29.70
CA LEU A 265 -13.74 18.20 29.60
C LEU A 265 -14.83 17.38 30.31
N GLU A 266 -15.19 17.80 31.53
CA GLU A 266 -16.45 17.41 32.18
C GLU A 266 -17.63 18.02 31.39
N PHE A 267 -17.92 17.52 30.19
CA PHE A 267 -19.15 17.88 29.48
C PHE A 267 -20.30 17.05 30.05
N GLU A 268 -21.38 17.75 30.44
CA GLU A 268 -22.72 17.16 30.46
C GLU A 268 -22.89 16.37 29.17
N ALA A 269 -23.34 15.10 29.25
CA ALA A 269 -23.49 14.20 28.12
C ALA A 269 -24.29 14.87 27.00
N VAL A 270 -23.58 15.54 26.09
CA VAL A 270 -24.09 15.92 24.79
C VAL A 270 -24.17 14.61 24.05
N ASP A 271 -25.37 14.22 23.63
CA ASP A 271 -25.55 13.08 22.73
C ASP A 271 -24.70 13.35 21.48
N GLU A 272 -23.47 12.82 21.46
CA GLU A 272 -22.66 12.84 20.26
C GLU A 272 -23.46 12.11 19.18
N PRO A 273 -23.60 12.68 17.98
CA PRO A 273 -24.24 11.96 16.89
C PRO A 273 -23.50 10.62 16.70
N PRO A 274 -24.22 9.53 16.37
CA PRO A 274 -23.59 8.25 16.15
C PRO A 274 -22.51 8.40 15.08
N MET A 275 -21.25 8.18 15.45
CA MET A 275 -20.14 8.19 14.52
C MET A 275 -20.13 6.90 13.70
N SER A 276 -19.62 6.95 12.48
CA SER A 276 -19.45 5.74 11.69
C SER A 276 -18.58 4.71 12.40
N ASP A 277 -19.00 3.45 12.38
CA ASP A 277 -18.26 2.31 12.93
C ASP A 277 -17.11 1.83 12.03
N VAL A 278 -16.59 2.71 11.14
CA VAL A 278 -15.54 2.29 10.21
C VAL A 278 -14.27 1.99 11.02
N VAL A 279 -13.79 0.77 10.86
CA VAL A 279 -12.55 0.25 11.44
C VAL A 279 -11.73 -0.38 10.33
N PRO A 280 -10.38 -0.35 10.44
CA PRO A 280 -9.52 -1.16 9.59
C PRO A 280 -9.92 -2.64 9.68
N PRO A 281 -9.84 -3.40 8.58
CA PRO A 281 -10.31 -4.79 8.55
C PRO A 281 -9.35 -5.76 9.27
N PHE A 282 -8.15 -5.28 9.60
CA PHE A 282 -7.18 -5.98 10.41
C PHE A 282 -7.02 -5.24 11.72
N ASP A 283 -6.89 -5.98 12.81
CA ASP A 283 -6.61 -5.39 14.11
C ASP A 283 -5.25 -4.69 14.05
N LEU A 284 -5.29 -3.39 14.31
CA LEU A 284 -4.17 -2.46 14.19
C LEU A 284 -3.08 -2.68 15.23
N PHE A 285 -3.39 -3.45 16.26
CA PHE A 285 -2.54 -3.65 17.42
C PHE A 285 -2.34 -5.13 17.76
N LEU A 286 -2.75 -6.02 16.85
CA LEU A 286 -2.39 -7.43 16.97
C LEU A 286 -0.86 -7.55 16.96
N ASP A 287 -0.36 -8.46 17.78
CA ASP A 287 1.05 -8.86 17.75
C ASP A 287 1.40 -9.25 16.31
N PRO A 288 2.45 -8.70 15.68
CA PRO A 288 2.91 -9.12 14.36
C PRO A 288 2.97 -10.65 14.19
N ALA A 289 3.31 -11.38 15.27
CA ALA A 289 3.22 -12.83 15.32
C ALA A 289 1.85 -13.37 14.88
N SER A 290 0.78 -12.84 15.46
CA SER A 290 -0.61 -13.24 15.17
C SER A 290 -1.08 -12.87 13.75
N THR A 291 -0.45 -11.90 13.11
CA THR A 291 -0.71 -11.56 11.71
C THR A 291 -0.14 -12.62 10.77
N TYR A 292 1.08 -13.09 11.02
CA TYR A 292 1.64 -14.20 10.23
C TYR A 292 1.03 -15.55 10.59
N GLU A 293 0.58 -15.78 11.83
CA GLU A 293 -0.16 -16.99 12.23
C GLU A 293 -1.45 -17.15 11.43
N ARG A 294 -2.23 -16.07 11.28
CA ARG A 294 -3.43 -16.08 10.43
C ARG A 294 -3.10 -16.29 8.95
N LEU A 295 -1.99 -15.70 8.48
CA LEU A 295 -1.55 -15.88 7.10
C LEU A 295 -1.18 -17.34 6.81
N VAL A 296 -0.45 -18.02 7.70
CA VAL A 296 -0.10 -19.44 7.49
C VAL A 296 -1.29 -20.37 7.59
N GLU A 297 -2.27 -20.07 8.44
CA GLU A 297 -3.54 -20.80 8.47
C GLU A 297 -4.26 -20.69 7.13
N GLN A 298 -4.32 -19.49 6.55
CA GLN A 298 -4.95 -19.28 5.26
C GLN A 298 -4.20 -20.02 4.14
N ILE A 299 -2.88 -19.89 4.06
CA ILE A 299 -2.06 -20.59 3.06
C ILE A 299 -2.25 -22.12 3.19
N TYR A 300 -2.35 -22.63 4.42
CA TYR A 300 -2.59 -24.05 4.67
C TYR A 300 -3.99 -24.48 4.20
N ALA A 301 -5.01 -23.66 4.47
CA ALA A 301 -6.38 -23.86 4.00
C ALA A 301 -6.46 -23.96 2.48
N ASP A 302 -5.73 -23.09 1.78
CA ASP A 302 -5.74 -23.01 0.31
C ASP A 302 -5.00 -24.18 -0.35
N THR A 303 -4.01 -24.79 0.33
CA THR A 303 -3.13 -25.82 -0.24
C THR A 303 -3.49 -27.26 0.15
N ARG A 304 -4.05 -27.49 1.34
CA ARG A 304 -4.20 -28.85 1.89
C ARG A 304 -5.60 -29.15 2.44
N ARG A 305 -5.98 -28.52 3.57
CA ARG A 305 -7.21 -28.83 4.35
C ARG A 305 -7.61 -27.66 5.25
N ASP A 306 -8.86 -27.67 5.72
CA ASP A 306 -9.35 -26.76 6.75
C ASP A 306 -8.46 -26.82 8.03
N PRO A 307 -7.80 -25.71 8.42
CA PRO A 307 -6.94 -25.64 9.60
C PRO A 307 -7.65 -26.02 10.90
N SER A 308 -8.98 -25.91 10.96
CA SER A 308 -9.76 -26.30 12.14
C SER A 308 -9.74 -27.80 12.42
N GLU A 309 -9.36 -28.62 11.43
CA GLU A 309 -9.20 -30.08 11.56
C GLU A 309 -7.84 -30.48 12.17
N LEU A 310 -6.89 -29.56 12.29
CA LEU A 310 -5.59 -29.82 12.91
C LEU A 310 -5.75 -30.00 14.43
N ASP A 311 -4.96 -30.91 15.00
CA ASP A 311 -4.79 -30.93 16.45
C ASP A 311 -3.96 -29.72 16.92
N GLU A 312 -3.98 -29.45 18.22
CA GLU A 312 -3.32 -28.27 18.77
C GLU A 312 -1.81 -28.26 18.55
N ALA A 313 -1.16 -29.43 18.53
CA ALA A 313 0.27 -29.52 18.26
C ALA A 313 0.61 -29.17 16.80
N ALA A 314 -0.22 -29.61 15.86
CA ALA A 314 -0.09 -29.25 14.46
C ALA A 314 -0.39 -27.76 14.20
N LYS A 315 -1.38 -27.17 14.89
CA LYS A 315 -1.63 -25.73 14.83
C LYS A 315 -0.45 -24.93 15.38
N ASP A 316 0.07 -25.31 16.54
CA ASP A 316 1.25 -24.67 17.14
C ASP A 316 2.47 -24.74 16.21
N GLY A 317 2.66 -25.85 15.51
CA GLY A 317 3.71 -26.01 14.49
C GLY A 317 3.52 -25.09 13.28
N LEU A 318 2.29 -24.99 12.77
CA LEU A 318 1.97 -24.05 11.69
C LEU A 318 2.20 -22.60 12.13
N HIS A 319 1.71 -22.23 13.32
CA HIS A 319 1.92 -20.92 13.91
C HIS A 319 3.40 -20.61 14.14
N TYR A 320 4.21 -21.59 14.54
CA TYR A 320 5.67 -21.43 14.64
C TYR A 320 6.28 -20.99 13.31
N ILE A 321 5.86 -21.58 12.19
CA ILE A 321 6.31 -21.17 10.85
C ILE A 321 5.95 -19.70 10.59
N GLY A 322 4.73 -19.28 10.93
CA GLY A 322 4.29 -17.89 10.82
C GLY A 322 5.13 -16.93 11.67
N ARG A 323 5.33 -17.25 12.95
CA ARG A 323 6.15 -16.46 13.87
C ARG A 323 7.60 -16.34 13.43
N PHE A 324 8.20 -17.44 12.96
CA PHE A 324 9.56 -17.46 12.43
C PHE A 324 9.66 -16.57 11.18
N HIS A 325 8.67 -16.64 10.29
CA HIS A 325 8.61 -15.76 9.13
C HIS A 325 8.55 -14.28 9.53
N GLY A 326 7.67 -13.92 10.48
CA GLY A 326 7.57 -12.55 10.99
C GLY A 326 8.86 -12.06 11.63
N PHE A 327 9.56 -12.93 12.37
CA PHE A 327 10.90 -12.65 12.90
C PHE A 327 11.89 -12.33 11.78
N LEU A 328 11.94 -13.12 10.71
CA LEU A 328 12.81 -12.85 9.57
C LEU A 328 12.48 -11.51 8.91
N GLN A 329 11.20 -11.19 8.74
CA GLN A 329 10.80 -9.91 8.15
C GLN A 329 11.22 -8.71 8.99
N ARG A 330 11.20 -8.83 10.32
CA ARG A 330 11.56 -7.75 11.23
C ARG A 330 13.07 -7.58 11.36
N GLU A 331 13.80 -8.67 11.55
CA GLU A 331 15.21 -8.63 11.94
C GLU A 331 16.18 -8.62 10.74
N PHE A 332 15.74 -9.11 9.58
CA PHE A 332 16.57 -9.24 8.38
C PHE A 332 15.91 -8.58 7.15
N PRO A 333 15.62 -7.26 7.19
CA PRO A 333 14.92 -6.57 6.11
C PRO A 333 15.73 -6.52 4.79
N GLU A 334 17.05 -6.70 4.84
CA GLU A 334 17.93 -6.84 3.67
C GLU A 334 17.73 -8.15 2.89
N GLU A 335 17.28 -9.22 3.56
CA GLU A 335 16.96 -10.52 2.95
C GLU A 335 15.59 -10.54 2.26
N ARG A 336 14.99 -9.35 2.06
CA ARG A 336 13.78 -9.12 1.24
C ARG A 336 14.08 -9.05 -0.26
N ALA A 337 15.23 -9.54 -0.70
CA ALA A 337 15.72 -9.41 -2.07
C ALA A 337 14.79 -10.11 -3.08
N THR A 338 14.15 -9.28 -3.92
CA THR A 338 13.14 -9.60 -4.94
C THR A 338 11.85 -10.21 -4.41
N LEU A 339 10.76 -9.74 -5.00
CA LEU A 339 9.47 -9.78 -4.37
C LEU A 339 8.83 -11.15 -4.22
N ALA A 340 9.20 -12.02 -5.13
CA ALA A 340 8.76 -13.39 -5.19
C ALA A 340 9.37 -14.30 -4.13
N THR A 341 10.25 -13.80 -3.25
CA THR A 341 11.02 -14.71 -2.38
C THR A 341 10.44 -14.78 -0.97
N SER A 342 9.88 -13.70 -0.41
CA SER A 342 9.40 -13.74 0.98
C SER A 342 8.17 -14.66 1.14
N ILE A 343 7.09 -14.34 0.43
CA ILE A 343 5.84 -15.09 0.54
C ILE A 343 6.00 -16.49 -0.04
N ASN A 344 6.75 -16.68 -1.14
CA ASN A 344 7.00 -18.03 -1.65
C ASN A 344 7.87 -18.87 -0.70
N ARG A 345 8.74 -18.28 0.13
CA ARG A 345 9.42 -19.02 1.21
C ARG A 345 8.41 -19.49 2.27
N LEU A 346 7.46 -18.62 2.64
CA LEU A 346 6.39 -18.95 3.58
C LEU A 346 5.48 -20.06 3.03
N GLN A 347 5.08 -19.94 1.77
CA GLN A 347 4.22 -20.92 1.11
C GLN A 347 4.91 -22.27 0.92
N ASP A 348 6.18 -22.29 0.53
CA ASP A 348 6.92 -23.55 0.45
C ASP A 348 7.06 -24.18 1.84
N ALA A 349 7.30 -23.39 2.90
CA ALA A 349 7.33 -23.91 4.26
C ALA A 349 5.96 -24.51 4.67
N VAL A 350 4.87 -23.78 4.46
CA VAL A 350 3.52 -24.27 4.77
C VAL A 350 3.15 -25.49 3.90
N GLY A 351 3.55 -25.47 2.63
CA GLY A 351 3.35 -26.55 1.67
C GLY A 351 4.15 -27.81 2.02
N ALA A 352 5.31 -27.67 2.65
CA ALA A 352 6.15 -28.75 3.16
C ALA A 352 5.68 -29.28 4.53
N PHE A 353 4.99 -28.46 5.32
CA PHE A 353 4.53 -28.81 6.67
C PHE A 353 3.56 -30.01 6.65
N ASP A 354 4.01 -31.16 7.15
CA ASP A 354 3.21 -32.38 7.28
C ASP A 354 2.97 -32.75 8.75
N PRO A 355 1.76 -32.53 9.30
CA PRO A 355 1.48 -32.79 10.71
C PRO A 355 1.64 -34.27 11.12
N GLY A 356 1.75 -35.20 10.16
CA GLY A 356 2.03 -36.60 10.43
C GLY A 356 3.50 -36.95 10.67
N GLN A 357 4.44 -35.99 10.54
CA GLN A 357 5.87 -36.20 10.68
C GLN A 357 6.44 -35.60 11.97
N GLU A 358 7.38 -36.31 12.61
CA GLU A 358 8.00 -35.93 13.89
C GLU A 358 8.80 -34.61 13.79
N ASP A 359 9.51 -34.39 12.68
CA ASP A 359 10.33 -33.19 12.42
C ASP A 359 9.69 -32.24 11.40
N SER A 360 8.34 -32.18 11.39
CA SER A 360 7.57 -31.47 10.36
C SER A 360 7.87 -29.98 10.27
N VAL A 361 8.05 -29.30 11.41
CA VAL A 361 8.38 -27.86 11.46
C VAL A 361 9.80 -27.61 10.97
N GLU A 362 10.80 -28.35 11.45
CA GLU A 362 12.20 -28.15 11.00
C GLU A 362 12.33 -28.44 9.50
N SER A 363 11.73 -29.52 9.02
CA SER A 363 11.73 -29.88 7.60
C SER A 363 11.08 -28.80 6.74
N ALA A 364 9.91 -28.30 7.17
CA ALA A 364 9.21 -27.20 6.51
C ALA A 364 10.06 -25.93 6.44
N LEU A 365 10.70 -25.56 7.55
CA LEU A 365 11.55 -24.37 7.59
C LEU A 365 12.80 -24.51 6.72
N ARG A 366 13.41 -25.71 6.66
CA ARG A 366 14.54 -25.96 5.76
C ARG A 366 14.14 -25.85 4.29
N GLU A 367 13.04 -26.50 3.91
CA GLU A 367 12.52 -26.45 2.53
C GLU A 367 12.13 -25.03 2.12
N GLY A 368 11.43 -24.33 3.01
CA GLY A 368 10.97 -22.97 2.78
C GLY A 368 12.08 -21.93 2.79
N TYR A 369 13.14 -22.06 3.59
CA TYR A 369 14.07 -20.94 3.85
C TYR A 369 15.54 -21.26 3.62
N GLU A 370 16.05 -22.46 3.95
CA GLU A 370 17.49 -22.74 4.00
C GLU A 370 18.17 -22.54 2.64
N ASN A 371 17.54 -22.99 1.55
CA ASN A 371 18.10 -22.85 0.20
C ASN A 371 17.76 -21.52 -0.48
N LYS A 372 17.00 -20.65 0.20
CA LYS A 372 16.46 -19.40 -0.36
C LYS A 372 16.93 -18.14 0.37
N LEU A 373 17.59 -18.29 1.52
CA LEU A 373 18.34 -17.23 2.18
C LEU A 373 19.72 -17.10 1.53
N GLY A 374 20.35 -15.92 1.61
CA GLY A 374 21.68 -15.74 1.03
C GLY A 374 22.71 -16.69 1.66
N ASP A 375 23.71 -17.12 0.87
CA ASP A 375 24.78 -18.07 1.28
C ASP A 375 25.56 -17.68 2.56
N HIS A 376 25.41 -16.44 3.02
CA HIS A 376 26.07 -15.90 4.19
C HIS A 376 25.23 -16.00 5.47
N VAL A 377 24.01 -16.53 5.37
CA VAL A 377 23.06 -16.66 6.48
C VAL A 377 23.17 -18.07 7.08
N ASP A 378 23.58 -18.14 8.34
CA ASP A 378 23.60 -19.40 9.11
C ASP A 378 22.18 -19.71 9.61
N PHE A 379 21.49 -20.61 8.90
CA PHE A 379 20.10 -20.96 9.16
C PHE A 379 19.89 -21.58 10.56
N THR A 380 20.83 -22.40 11.03
CA THR A 380 20.76 -22.98 12.38
C THR A 380 20.91 -21.90 13.45
N ALA A 381 21.87 -20.99 13.26
CA ALA A 381 22.04 -19.85 14.18
C ALA A 381 20.81 -18.92 14.19
N LEU A 382 20.09 -18.80 13.07
CA LEU A 382 18.84 -18.04 12.99
C LEU A 382 17.72 -18.66 13.82
N ILE A 383 17.50 -19.98 13.68
CA ILE A 383 16.50 -20.70 14.49
C ILE A 383 16.83 -20.56 15.97
N GLU A 384 18.09 -20.78 16.36
CA GLU A 384 18.50 -20.60 17.76
C GLU A 384 18.28 -19.17 18.27
N THR A 385 18.43 -18.17 17.41
CA THR A 385 18.21 -16.76 17.77
C THR A 385 16.72 -16.48 17.94
N PHE A 386 15.88 -17.03 17.07
CA PHE A 386 14.43 -16.95 17.17
C PHE A 386 13.93 -17.60 18.47
N GLU A 387 14.39 -18.81 18.81
CA GLU A 387 13.96 -19.55 20.00
C GLU A 387 14.42 -18.93 21.34
N LYS A 388 15.44 -18.08 21.32
CA LYS A 388 15.93 -17.37 22.51
C LYS A 388 15.10 -16.12 22.84
N ARG A 389 14.26 -15.66 21.91
CA ARG A 389 13.37 -14.52 22.08
C ARG A 389 11.98 -15.00 22.42
#